data_AF-A0A7X6XCC7-F1
#
_entry.id   AF-A0A7X6XCC7-F1
#
_cell.length_a   1.000
_cell.length_b   1.000
_cell.length_c   1.000
_cell.angle_alpha   90.00
_cell.angle_beta   90.00
_cell.angle_gamma   90.00
#
_symmetry.space_group_name_H-M   'P 1'
#
loop_
_entity.id
_entity.type
_entity.pdbx_description
1 polymer ?
#
loop_
_entity_poly.entity_id
_entity_poly.type
_entity_poly.pdbx_seq_one_letter_code
_entity_poly.pdbx_strand_id
1 'polypeptide(L)'
;MNENYYLAYLNDYATTDENHPIVYTRDLYSCIAIFMHEKSKTTLFHIESYKDGEIKIDILNDYLKNTDGKEINASIFKARNSSDTNINIIITLIEKNNISYTINDAYVSLSNETTIGYNANDDVYYGITMDNGVPIFDEINITTDKHL
;
A
#
# COMPACT_ATOMS: atom_id res chain seq x y z
N MET A 1 -11.77 7.39 21.72
CA MET A 1 -10.41 6.86 21.62
C MET A 1 -9.78 7.58 20.45
N ASN A 2 -8.63 8.23 20.64
CA ASN A 2 -7.87 8.68 19.47
C ASN A 2 -7.25 7.41 18.90
N GLU A 3 -7.76 7.01 17.76
CA GLU A 3 -7.22 5.87 17.01
C GLU A 3 -5.83 6.30 16.53
N ASN A 4 -4.78 5.52 16.77
CA ASN A 4 -3.42 5.86 16.36
C ASN A 4 -3.13 5.43 14.90
N TYR A 5 -4.16 5.40 14.06
CA TYR A 5 -4.09 4.88 12.71
C TYR A 5 -4.94 5.67 11.72
N TYR A 6 -4.60 5.56 10.44
CA TYR A 6 -5.42 6.02 9.32
C TYR A 6 -5.78 4.87 8.37
N LEU A 7 -7.00 4.91 7.85
CA LEU A 7 -7.50 3.98 6.84
C LEU A 7 -7.45 4.64 5.46
N ALA A 8 -6.78 4.01 4.49
CA ALA A 8 -6.90 4.36 3.08
C ALA A 8 -8.09 3.61 2.47
N TYR A 9 -9.10 4.37 2.02
CA TYR A 9 -10.27 3.81 1.35
C TYR A 9 -10.00 3.52 -0.13
N LEU A 10 -10.89 2.75 -0.76
CA LEU A 10 -10.81 2.44 -2.19
C LEU A 10 -10.61 3.70 -3.04
N ASN A 11 -9.59 3.69 -3.89
CA ASN A 11 -9.19 4.79 -4.75
C ASN A 11 -8.91 6.09 -3.99
N ASP A 12 -8.30 5.96 -2.81
CA ASP A 12 -7.83 7.06 -1.97
C ASP A 12 -6.44 6.73 -1.37
N TYR A 13 -5.89 7.67 -0.61
CA TYR A 13 -4.66 7.48 0.14
C TYR A 13 -4.74 8.03 1.56
N ALA A 14 -3.90 7.49 2.45
CA ALA A 14 -3.71 7.99 3.80
C ALA A 14 -2.21 8.17 4.07
N THR A 15 -1.84 9.20 4.82
CA THR A 15 -0.44 9.51 5.16
C THR A 15 -0.23 9.48 6.66
N THR A 16 0.82 8.82 7.14
CA THR A 16 1.16 8.81 8.56
C THR A 16 1.59 10.19 9.06
N ASP A 17 1.41 10.43 10.36
CA ASP A 17 1.95 11.59 11.06
C ASP A 17 2.49 11.19 12.44
N GLU A 18 3.07 12.14 13.17
CA GLU A 18 3.68 11.91 14.50
C GLU A 18 2.70 11.35 15.55
N ASN A 19 1.40 11.61 15.40
CA ASN A 19 0.36 11.13 16.32
C ASN A 19 -0.30 9.84 15.80
N HIS A 20 -0.25 9.60 14.49
CA HIS A 20 -0.91 8.49 13.80
C HIS A 20 0.12 7.77 12.90
N PRO A 21 1.00 6.95 13.49
CA PRO A 21 2.10 6.33 12.75
C PRO A 21 1.67 5.12 11.93
N ILE A 22 0.42 4.66 12.06
CA ILE A 22 -0.08 3.47 11.39
C ILE A 22 -1.00 3.86 10.22
N VAL A 23 -0.79 3.27 9.06
CA VAL A 23 -1.71 3.33 7.91
C VAL A 23 -2.10 1.92 7.51
N TYR A 24 -3.36 1.72 7.12
CA TYR A 24 -3.80 0.42 6.60
C TYR A 24 -4.90 0.54 5.57
N THR A 25 -5.11 -0.56 4.85
CA THR A 25 -6.20 -0.72 3.89
C THR A 25 -6.78 -2.14 3.99
N ARG A 26 -7.99 -2.30 3.46
CA ARG A 26 -8.75 -3.55 3.51
C ARG A 26 -9.31 -3.91 2.14
N ASP A 27 -9.80 -5.14 2.04
CA ASP A 27 -10.58 -5.63 0.90
C ASP A 27 -9.83 -5.63 -0.44
N LEU A 28 -8.52 -5.92 -0.43
CA LEU A 28 -7.71 -6.04 -1.65
C LEU A 28 -8.04 -7.36 -2.36
N TYR A 29 -9.10 -7.38 -3.18
CA TYR A 29 -9.42 -8.55 -4.00
C TYR A 29 -8.56 -8.59 -5.28
N SER A 30 -8.71 -7.58 -6.13
CA SER A 30 -7.89 -7.31 -7.32
C SER A 30 -7.16 -5.96 -7.22
N CYS A 31 -7.54 -5.12 -6.26
CA CYS A 31 -6.89 -3.85 -5.96
C CYS A 31 -5.41 -4.04 -5.59
N ILE A 32 -4.66 -2.94 -5.64
CA ILE A 32 -3.22 -2.92 -5.39
C ILE A 32 -2.95 -1.88 -4.32
N ALA A 33 -2.24 -2.25 -3.27
CA ALA A 33 -1.79 -1.32 -2.25
C ALA A 33 -0.37 -0.84 -2.57
N ILE A 34 -0.10 0.45 -2.40
CA ILE A 34 1.24 1.01 -2.61
C ILE A 34 1.60 1.85 -1.40
N PHE A 35 2.69 1.52 -0.73
CA PHE A 35 3.27 2.33 0.32
C PHE A 35 4.41 3.16 -0.27
N MET A 36 4.32 4.48 -0.16
CA MET A 36 5.37 5.41 -0.55
C MET A 36 6.08 5.89 0.71
N HIS A 37 7.27 5.36 0.94
CA HIS A 37 8.07 5.61 2.14
C HIS A 37 8.98 6.82 1.92
N GLU A 38 8.70 7.90 2.65
CA GLU A 38 9.57 9.07 2.79
C GLU A 38 10.27 9.02 4.15
N LYS A 39 11.35 9.78 4.33
CA LYS A 39 12.14 9.81 5.57
C LYS A 39 11.33 10.04 6.87
N SER A 40 10.20 10.76 6.79
CA SER A 40 9.42 11.18 7.97
C SER A 40 7.97 10.70 7.96
N LYS A 41 7.54 10.02 6.90
CA LYS A 41 6.13 9.62 6.72
C LYS A 41 6.00 8.53 5.68
N THR A 42 4.91 7.80 5.74
CA THR A 42 4.52 6.82 4.73
C THR A 42 3.13 7.15 4.22
N THR A 43 2.97 7.17 2.90
CA THR A 43 1.68 7.35 2.23
C THR A 43 1.22 6.02 1.67
N LEU A 44 0.08 5.50 2.13
CA LEU A 44 -0.56 4.29 1.62
C LEU A 44 -1.64 4.66 0.61
N PHE A 45 -1.55 4.12 -0.61
CA PHE A 45 -2.57 4.18 -1.65
C PHE A 45 -3.33 2.86 -1.73
N HIS A 46 -4.66 2.92 -1.85
CA HIS A 46 -5.48 1.79 -2.26
C HIS A 46 -5.92 2.03 -3.71
N ILE A 47 -5.21 1.43 -4.65
CA ILE A 47 -5.48 1.57 -6.07
C ILE A 47 -6.55 0.59 -6.53
N GLU A 48 -7.67 1.12 -6.99
CA GLU A 48 -8.72 0.32 -7.61
C GLU A 48 -8.22 -0.28 -8.93
N SER A 49 -8.32 -1.59 -9.07
CA SER A 49 -7.85 -2.31 -10.25
C SER A 49 -8.68 -3.57 -10.50
N TYR A 50 -8.83 -3.92 -11.78
CA TYR A 50 -9.70 -4.98 -12.26
C TYR A 50 -8.90 -6.06 -13.01
N LYS A 51 -9.43 -7.30 -13.01
CA LYS A 51 -8.77 -8.48 -13.61
C LYS A 51 -8.53 -8.35 -15.12
N ASP A 52 -9.34 -7.56 -15.80
CA ASP A 52 -9.27 -7.31 -17.25
C ASP A 52 -8.21 -6.29 -17.66
N GLY A 53 -7.51 -5.67 -16.69
CA GLY A 53 -6.46 -4.69 -16.94
C GLY A 53 -6.92 -3.23 -16.85
N GLU A 54 -8.15 -2.96 -16.41
CA GLU A 54 -8.55 -1.60 -16.02
C GLU A 54 -7.96 -1.22 -14.64
N ILE A 55 -7.46 0.01 -14.50
CA ILE A 55 -6.85 0.55 -13.28
C ILE A 55 -7.14 2.05 -13.12
N LYS A 56 -7.41 2.50 -11.89
CA LYS A 56 -7.61 3.91 -11.54
C LYS A 56 -6.34 4.50 -10.90
N ILE A 57 -5.50 5.16 -11.71
CA ILE A 57 -4.17 5.63 -11.27
C ILE A 57 -4.09 7.15 -11.01
N ASP A 58 -5.19 7.88 -11.14
CA ASP A 58 -5.15 9.35 -11.12
C ASP A 58 -4.55 9.90 -9.82
N ILE A 59 -4.95 9.35 -8.67
CA ILE A 59 -4.44 9.77 -7.36
C ILE A 59 -2.94 9.53 -7.21
N LEU A 60 -2.42 8.43 -7.75
CA LEU A 60 -1.00 8.09 -7.70
C LEU A 60 -0.23 9.02 -8.64
N ASN A 61 -0.73 9.22 -9.85
CA ASN A 61 -0.09 10.09 -10.83
C ASN A 61 -0.01 11.54 -10.34
N ASP A 62 -1.07 12.04 -9.69
CA ASP A 62 -1.08 13.38 -9.10
C ASP A 62 -0.13 13.51 -7.89
N TYR A 63 -0.01 12.46 -7.08
CA TYR A 63 0.99 12.41 -6.01
C TYR A 63 2.41 12.49 -6.58
N LEU A 64 2.73 11.66 -7.57
CA LEU A 64 4.07 11.55 -8.15
C LEU A 64 4.58 12.86 -8.78
N LYS A 65 3.69 13.68 -9.36
CA LYS A 65 4.05 15.01 -9.88
C LYS A 65 4.70 15.93 -8.82
N ASN A 66 4.48 15.67 -7.54
CA ASN A 66 4.96 16.47 -6.41
C ASN A 66 6.09 15.76 -5.62
N THR A 67 6.76 14.77 -6.24
CA THR A 67 7.82 13.98 -5.62
C THR A 67 9.24 14.34 -6.07
N ASP A 68 9.39 15.33 -6.95
CA ASP A 68 10.72 15.73 -7.45
C ASP A 68 11.69 16.10 -6.32
N GLY A 69 12.89 15.55 -6.38
CA GLY A 69 13.95 15.72 -5.38
C GLY A 69 13.73 15.01 -4.04
N LYS A 70 12.67 14.22 -3.86
CA LYS A 70 12.45 13.43 -2.64
C LYS A 70 13.05 12.04 -2.76
N GLU A 71 13.70 11.59 -1.70
CA GLU A 71 14.11 10.20 -1.57
C GLU A 71 12.90 9.37 -1.14
N ILE A 72 12.42 8.52 -2.04
CA ILE A 72 11.24 7.68 -1.84
C ILE A 72 11.56 6.23 -2.23
N ASN A 73 11.09 5.29 -1.41
CA ASN A 73 11.00 3.88 -1.77
C ASN A 73 9.53 3.45 -1.78
N ALA A 74 9.14 2.66 -2.78
CA ALA A 74 7.77 2.18 -2.94
C ALA A 74 7.66 0.68 -2.63
N SER A 75 6.72 0.29 -1.77
CA SER A 75 6.37 -1.11 -1.56
C SER A 75 5.00 -1.39 -2.16
N ILE A 76 4.99 -2.17 -3.24
CA ILE A 76 3.79 -2.52 -4.01
C ILE A 76 3.30 -3.88 -3.52
N PHE A 77 2.05 -3.93 -3.07
CA PHE A 77 1.38 -5.13 -2.61
C PHE A 77 0.27 -5.51 -3.57
N LYS A 78 0.45 -6.65 -4.25
CA LYS A 78 -0.53 -7.20 -5.18
C LYS A 78 -1.45 -8.18 -4.45
N ALA A 79 -2.75 -8.08 -4.70
CA ALA A 79 -3.69 -9.08 -4.25
C ALA A 79 -3.61 -10.35 -5.11
N ARG A 80 -4.20 -11.44 -4.61
CA ARG A 80 -4.29 -12.73 -5.33
C ARG A 80 -4.84 -12.60 -6.76
N ASN A 81 -5.71 -11.62 -7.00
CA ASN A 81 -6.36 -11.41 -8.29
C ASN A 81 -5.93 -10.12 -9.01
N SER A 82 -4.85 -9.47 -8.57
CA SER A 82 -4.31 -8.33 -9.31
C SER A 82 -3.77 -8.79 -10.66
N SER A 83 -4.08 -8.03 -11.70
CA SER A 83 -3.61 -8.31 -13.06
C SER A 83 -2.16 -7.86 -13.24
N ASP A 84 -1.32 -8.70 -13.87
CA ASP A 84 0.07 -8.34 -14.21
C ASP A 84 0.13 -7.06 -15.06
N THR A 85 -0.86 -6.83 -15.93
CA THR A 85 -0.97 -5.59 -16.71
C THR A 85 -1.06 -4.37 -15.80
N ASN A 86 -1.89 -4.43 -14.75
CA ASN A 86 -2.08 -3.33 -13.80
C ASN A 86 -0.81 -3.08 -12.97
N ILE A 87 -0.13 -4.16 -12.55
CA ILE A 87 1.15 -4.08 -11.84
C ILE A 87 2.21 -3.41 -12.72
N ASN A 88 2.32 -3.80 -14.00
CA ASN A 88 3.28 -3.21 -14.94
C ASN A 88 3.01 -1.71 -15.21
N ILE A 89 1.74 -1.28 -15.23
CA ILE A 89 1.39 0.15 -15.34
C ILE A 89 1.92 0.91 -14.13
N ILE A 90 1.72 0.41 -12.92
CA ILE A 90 2.24 1.04 -11.68
C ILE A 90 3.77 1.09 -11.70
N ILE A 91 4.43 -0.02 -12.04
CA ILE A 91 5.90 -0.09 -12.13
C ILE A 91 6.42 0.98 -13.08
N THR A 92 5.86 1.06 -14.29
CA THR A 92 6.27 2.05 -15.30
C THR A 92 6.15 3.48 -14.77
N LEU A 93 5.11 3.79 -13.99
CA LEU A 93 4.94 5.11 -13.37
C LEU A 93 5.99 5.38 -12.29
N ILE A 94 6.26 4.39 -11.44
CA ILE A 94 7.24 4.47 -10.35
C ILE A 94 8.65 4.66 -10.92
N GLU A 95 9.04 3.85 -11.91
CA GLU A 95 10.33 3.93 -12.61
C GLU A 95 10.54 5.27 -13.32
N LYS A 96 9.49 5.78 -13.99
CA LYS A 96 9.53 7.09 -14.65
C LYS A 96 9.86 8.24 -13.70
N ASN A 97 9.55 8.08 -12.41
CA ASN A 97 9.84 9.06 -11.37
C ASN A 97 11.14 8.73 -10.59
N ASN A 98 11.95 7.78 -11.07
CA ASN A 98 13.19 7.32 -10.44
C ASN A 98 13.00 6.85 -8.98
N ILE A 99 11.86 6.25 -8.68
CA ILE A 99 11.55 5.73 -7.34
C ILE A 99 11.93 4.26 -7.29
N SER A 100 12.75 3.88 -6.32
CA SER A 100 13.09 2.47 -6.06
C SER A 100 11.87 1.73 -5.52
N TYR A 101 11.70 0.44 -5.84
CA TYR A 101 10.53 -0.29 -5.39
C TYR A 101 10.76 -1.77 -5.08
N THR A 102 9.81 -2.34 -4.35
CA THR A 102 9.69 -3.78 -4.09
C THR A 102 8.29 -4.25 -4.41
N ILE A 103 8.14 -5.49 -4.87
CA ILE A 103 6.83 -6.10 -5.10
C ILE A 103 6.64 -7.24 -4.11
N ASN A 104 5.48 -7.27 -3.47
CA ASN A 104 5.12 -8.23 -2.45
C ASN A 104 3.70 -8.73 -2.72
N ASP A 105 3.40 -9.94 -2.28
CA ASP A 105 2.02 -10.42 -2.21
C ASP A 105 1.34 -9.83 -0.97
N ALA A 106 0.16 -9.26 -1.17
CA ALA A 106 -0.74 -8.93 -0.08
C ALA A 106 -1.26 -10.26 0.51
N TYR A 107 -1.07 -10.43 1.83
CA TYR A 107 -1.17 -11.70 2.53
C TYR A 107 -2.47 -12.45 2.26
N VAL A 108 -2.34 -13.75 1.98
CA VAL A 108 -3.44 -14.62 1.52
C VAL A 108 -3.97 -15.54 2.64
N SER A 109 -3.47 -15.42 3.88
CA SER A 109 -3.66 -16.46 4.91
C SER A 109 -4.85 -16.28 5.86
N LEU A 110 -5.56 -15.15 5.81
CA LEU A 110 -6.72 -14.92 6.68
C LEU A 110 -7.95 -14.62 5.83
N SER A 111 -8.81 -15.64 5.68
CA SER A 111 -10.21 -15.56 5.28
C SER A 111 -10.60 -14.41 4.33
N ASN A 112 -10.41 -14.58 3.01
CA ASN A 112 -11.08 -13.83 1.94
C ASN A 112 -10.92 -12.28 1.90
N GLU A 113 -10.33 -11.65 2.91
CA GLU A 113 -10.17 -10.21 3.07
C GLU A 113 -8.68 -9.92 3.14
N THR A 114 -8.09 -9.66 1.98
CA THR A 114 -6.68 -9.27 1.91
C THR A 114 -6.55 -7.85 2.46
N THR A 115 -5.92 -7.73 3.62
CA THR A 115 -5.65 -6.44 4.28
C THR A 115 -4.15 -6.27 4.45
N ILE A 116 -3.69 -5.02 4.44
CA ILE A 116 -2.28 -4.71 4.66
C ILE A 116 -2.16 -3.35 5.33
N GLY A 117 -1.21 -3.24 6.25
CA GLY A 117 -0.91 -2.00 6.96
C GLY A 117 0.55 -1.91 7.28
N TYR A 118 0.95 -0.73 7.76
CA TYR A 118 2.32 -0.40 8.04
C TYR A 118 2.41 0.60 9.19
N ASN A 119 3.39 0.40 10.05
CA ASN A 119 3.76 1.31 11.13
C ASN A 119 5.07 2.03 10.78
N ALA A 120 5.00 3.35 10.61
CA ALA A 120 6.14 4.17 10.26
C ALA A 120 7.14 4.37 11.41
N ASN A 121 6.77 4.11 12.67
CA ASN A 121 7.70 4.23 13.79
C ASN A 121 8.66 3.04 13.87
N ASP A 122 8.13 1.85 13.61
CA ASP A 122 8.85 0.58 13.85
C ASP A 122 9.32 -0.10 12.55
N ASP A 123 8.90 0.42 11.39
CA ASP A 123 9.17 -0.15 10.06
C ASP A 123 8.63 -1.58 9.93
N VAL A 124 7.38 -1.77 10.36
CA VAL A 124 6.71 -3.08 10.44
C VAL A 124 5.42 -3.08 9.65
N TYR A 125 5.19 -4.16 8.90
CA TYR A 125 3.92 -4.39 8.23
C TYR A 125 2.99 -5.28 9.07
N TYR A 126 1.69 -5.07 8.89
CA TYR A 126 0.63 -5.79 9.60
C TYR A 126 -0.37 -6.43 8.65
N GLY A 127 -0.78 -7.65 8.97
CA GLY A 127 -2.09 -8.16 8.58
C GLY A 127 -3.14 -7.56 9.51
N ILE A 128 -4.33 -7.27 8.98
CA ILE A 128 -5.41 -6.64 9.75
C ILE A 128 -6.64 -7.54 9.76
N THR A 129 -7.14 -7.83 10.96
CA THR A 129 -8.46 -8.44 11.17
C THR A 129 -9.39 -7.44 11.84
N MET A 130 -10.70 -7.69 11.78
CA MET A 130 -11.70 -6.84 12.42
C MET A 130 -12.33 -7.57 13.60
N ASP A 131 -12.25 -7.01 14.80
CA ASP A 131 -12.96 -7.49 15.99
C ASP A 131 -13.95 -6.42 16.46
N ASN A 132 -15.24 -6.73 16.38
CA ASN A 132 -16.33 -5.81 16.77
C ASN A 132 -16.22 -4.41 16.12
N GLY A 133 -15.74 -4.35 14.87
CA GLY A 133 -15.56 -3.11 14.13
C GLY A 133 -14.24 -2.36 14.41
N VAL A 134 -13.38 -2.90 15.25
CA VAL A 134 -12.05 -2.36 15.57
C VAL A 134 -10.98 -3.16 14.82
N PRO A 135 -10.00 -2.53 14.15
CA PRO A 135 -8.89 -3.23 13.52
C PRO A 135 -7.93 -3.80 14.56
N ILE A 136 -7.56 -5.07 14.39
CA ILE A 136 -6.47 -5.74 15.11
C ILE A 136 -5.30 -5.90 14.14
N PHE A 137 -4.12 -5.47 14.57
CA PHE A 137 -2.90 -5.47 13.77
C PHE A 137 -1.97 -6.58 14.23
N ASP A 138 -1.72 -7.55 13.36
CA ASP A 138 -0.82 -8.68 13.60
C ASP A 138 0.43 -8.52 12.72
N GLU A 139 1.61 -8.55 13.33
CA GLU A 139 2.89 -8.44 12.59
C GLU A 139 3.06 -9.58 11.59
N ILE A 140 3.62 -9.24 10.44
CA ILE A 140 3.78 -10.17 9.33
C ILE A 140 5.18 -10.06 8.71
N ASN A 141 5.75 -11.21 8.33
CA ASN A 141 7.07 -11.30 7.71
C ASN A 141 6.96 -11.30 6.18
N ILE A 142 7.33 -10.19 5.54
CA ILE A 142 7.22 -10.08 4.09
C ILE A 142 8.42 -10.73 3.42
N THR A 143 8.17 -11.74 2.59
CA THR A 143 9.12 -12.19 1.59
C THR A 143 9.13 -11.20 0.43
N THR A 144 10.24 -10.50 0.27
CA THR A 144 10.42 -9.50 -0.79
C THR A 144 11.04 -10.14 -2.02
N ASP A 145 10.35 -10.09 -3.16
CA ASP A 145 10.98 -10.30 -4.46
C ASP A 145 11.66 -8.99 -4.86
N LYS A 146 12.96 -8.89 -4.62
CA LYS A 146 13.76 -7.72 -5.01
C LYS A 146 13.96 -7.71 -6.52
N HIS A 147 13.32 -6.77 -7.21
CA HIS A 147 13.74 -6.33 -8.53
C HIS A 147 14.64 -5.10 -8.35
N LEU A 148 15.92 -5.26 -8.70
CA LEU A 148 16.93 -4.20 -8.73
C LEU A 148 16.97 -3.54 -10.10
#